data_AF-A0A1J5H8Y1-F1
#
_entry.id   AF-A0A1J5H8Y1-F1
#
_cell.length_a   1.000
_cell.length_b   1.000
_cell.length_c   1.000
_cell.angle_alpha   90.00
_cell.angle_beta   90.00
_cell.angle_gamma   90.00
#
_symmetry.space_group_name_H-M   'P 1'
#
loop_
_entity.id
_entity.type
_entity.pdbx_description
1 polymer ?
#
loop_
_entity_poly.entity_id
_entity_poly.type
_entity_poly.pdbx_seq_one_letter_code
_entity_poly.pdbx_strand_id
1 'polypeptide(L)'
;MSMTFEQIQELLVQTLEITNRNSRGLSETRDIADQNTRDIRETRAIADSNARAIEANANETALLKEAERSLFASQERLTVAMIGLADTVAEYNQRMDRTQAEIRGLRIETRRILERWLGEPFTDDPDGETI
;
A
#
# COMPACT_ATOMS: atom_id res chain seq x y z
N MET A 1 -78.58 40.29 26.09
CA MET A 1 -77.55 40.46 27.13
C MET A 1 -76.41 41.26 26.51
N SER A 2 -76.12 42.47 26.99
CA SER A 2 -74.96 43.25 26.54
C SER A 2 -73.81 43.05 27.51
N MET A 3 -72.58 43.01 27.00
CA MET A 3 -71.38 43.02 27.84
C MET A 3 -71.27 44.35 28.60
N THR A 4 -70.75 44.29 29.82
CA THR A 4 -70.40 45.51 30.58
C THR A 4 -69.05 46.05 30.12
N PHE A 5 -68.79 47.32 30.43
CA PHE A 5 -67.52 47.95 30.10
C PHE A 5 -66.33 47.27 30.81
N GLU A 6 -66.47 46.82 32.07
CA GLU A 6 -65.42 46.06 32.75
C GLU A 6 -65.10 44.75 32.01
N GLN A 7 -66.12 44.04 31.53
CA GLN A 7 -65.92 42.79 30.77
C GLN A 7 -65.14 43.04 29.48
N ILE A 8 -65.38 44.18 28.80
CA ILE A 8 -64.62 44.57 27.60
C ILE A 8 -63.17 44.89 27.96
N GLN A 9 -62.92 45.61 29.07
CA GLN A 9 -61.56 45.92 29.52
C GLN A 9 -60.76 44.66 29.88
N GLU A 10 -61.39 43.72 30.58
CA GLU A 10 -60.75 42.46 30.98
C GLU A 10 -60.40 41.60 29.75
N LEU A 11 -61.28 41.56 28.75
CA LEU A 11 -61.05 40.87 27.47
C LEU A 11 -59.89 41.50 26.67
N LEU A 12 -59.77 42.84 26.69
CA LEU A 12 -58.64 43.54 26.06
C LEU A 12 -57.30 43.21 26.73
N VAL A 13 -57.28 43.15 28.08
CA VAL A 13 -56.07 42.77 28.83
C VAL A 13 -55.66 41.33 28.50
N GLN A 14 -56.60 40.38 28.52
CA GLN A 14 -56.32 38.99 28.16
C GLN A 14 -55.83 38.85 26.71
N THR A 15 -56.44 39.60 25.78
CA THR A 15 -56.03 39.59 24.36
C THR A 15 -54.59 40.12 24.20
N LEU A 16 -54.24 41.19 24.93
CA LEU A 16 -52.87 41.73 24.96
C LEU A 16 -51.87 40.71 25.53
N GLU A 17 -52.22 40.02 26.62
CA GLU A 17 -51.36 38.98 27.19
C GLU A 17 -51.13 37.81 26.22
N ILE A 18 -52.19 37.33 25.58
CA ILE A 18 -52.10 36.26 24.58
C ILE A 18 -51.25 36.72 23.40
N THR A 19 -51.45 37.93 22.91
CA THR A 19 -50.68 38.50 21.80
C THR A 19 -49.19 38.59 22.15
N ASN A 20 -48.86 39.01 23.37
CA ASN A 20 -47.48 39.07 23.85
C ASN A 20 -46.85 37.68 23.98
N ARG A 21 -47.57 36.70 24.54
CA ARG A 21 -47.08 35.30 24.63
C ARG A 21 -46.87 34.69 23.25
N ASN A 22 -47.82 34.90 22.34
CA ASN A 22 -47.71 34.42 20.97
C ASN A 22 -46.54 35.07 20.23
N SER A 23 -46.31 36.38 20.42
CA SER A 23 -45.18 37.09 19.82
C SER A 23 -43.84 36.54 20.30
N ARG A 24 -43.71 36.22 21.60
CA ARG A 24 -42.51 35.56 22.14
C ARG A 24 -42.33 34.15 21.59
N GLY A 25 -43.39 33.33 21.61
CA GLY A 25 -43.32 31.97 21.08
C GLY A 25 -42.97 31.92 19.59
N LEU A 26 -43.46 32.89 18.80
CA LEU A 26 -43.07 33.03 17.39
C LEU A 26 -41.60 33.44 17.23
N SER A 27 -41.10 34.33 18.09
CA SER A 27 -39.67 34.71 18.09
C SER A 27 -38.78 33.51 18.39
N GLU A 28 -39.09 32.76 19.45
CA GLU A 28 -38.35 31.56 19.83
C GLU A 28 -38.39 30.49 18.71
N THR A 29 -39.56 30.29 18.09
CA THR A 29 -39.70 29.37 16.95
C THR A 29 -38.83 29.79 15.77
N ARG A 30 -38.73 31.10 15.50
CA ARG A 30 -37.89 31.65 14.44
C ARG A 30 -36.41 31.43 14.74
N ASP A 31 -35.99 31.70 15.98
CA ASP A 31 -34.59 31.51 16.39
C ASP A 31 -34.17 30.03 16.28
N ILE A 32 -35.05 29.11 16.68
CA ILE A 32 -34.84 27.66 16.51
C ILE A 32 -34.75 27.28 15.02
N ALA A 33 -35.64 27.82 14.17
CA ALA A 33 -35.61 27.53 12.74
C ALA A 33 -34.32 28.04 12.07
N ASP A 34 -33.84 29.21 12.47
CA ASP A 34 -32.60 29.80 11.98
C ASP A 34 -31.37 29.00 12.46
N GLN A 35 -31.40 28.48 13.69
CA GLN A 35 -30.35 27.60 14.21
C GLN A 35 -30.35 26.25 13.48
N ASN A 36 -31.50 25.59 13.37
CA ASN A 36 -31.63 24.32 12.66
C ASN A 36 -31.16 24.43 11.20
N THR A 37 -31.45 25.55 10.55
CA THR A 37 -30.97 25.80 9.17
C THR A 37 -29.45 25.85 9.10
N ARG A 38 -28.78 26.42 10.11
CA ARG A 38 -27.32 26.44 10.19
C ARG A 38 -26.76 25.04 10.44
N ASP A 39 -27.32 24.32 11.42
CA ASP A 39 -26.86 22.98 11.79
C ASP A 39 -27.02 21.98 10.62
N ILE A 40 -28.10 22.10 9.84
CA ILE A 40 -28.31 21.29 8.63
C ILE A 40 -27.26 21.60 7.56
N ARG A 41 -26.90 22.87 7.36
CA ARG A 41 -25.85 23.26 6.40
C ARG A 41 -24.50 22.71 6.82
N GLU A 42 -24.17 22.79 8.11
CA GLU A 42 -22.93 22.24 8.66
C GLU A 42 -22.89 20.71 8.51
N THR A 43 -23.98 20.03 8.86
CA THR A 43 -24.11 18.57 8.70
C THR A 43 -23.91 18.14 7.25
N ARG A 44 -24.48 18.88 6.28
CA ARG A 44 -24.25 18.62 4.85
C ARG A 44 -22.79 18.82 4.45
N ALA A 45 -22.15 19.90 4.90
CA ALA A 45 -20.74 20.16 4.61
C ALA A 45 -19.83 19.04 5.16
N ILE A 46 -20.11 18.55 6.37
CA ILE A 46 -19.40 17.41 6.97
C ILE A 46 -19.63 16.13 6.16
N ALA A 47 -20.88 15.85 5.78
CA ALA A 47 -21.21 14.68 4.97
C ALA A 47 -20.50 14.69 3.61
N ASP A 48 -20.49 15.84 2.92
CA ASP A 48 -19.80 16.02 1.64
C ASP A 48 -18.28 15.86 1.80
N SER A 49 -17.70 16.43 2.86
CA SER A 49 -16.27 16.27 3.18
C SER A 49 -15.92 14.80 3.44
N ASN A 50 -16.75 14.09 4.19
CA ASN A 50 -16.54 12.66 4.48
C ASN A 50 -16.67 11.81 3.22
N ALA A 51 -17.63 12.11 2.34
CA ALA A 51 -17.78 11.41 1.07
C ALA A 51 -16.50 11.54 0.21
N ARG A 52 -15.92 12.74 0.12
CA ARG A 52 -14.66 12.97 -0.61
C ARG A 52 -13.48 12.24 0.03
N ALA A 53 -13.39 12.23 1.37
CA ALA A 53 -12.33 11.51 2.07
C ALA A 53 -12.42 10.00 1.83
N ILE A 54 -13.63 9.44 1.84
CA ILE A 54 -13.87 8.02 1.53
C ILE A 54 -13.48 7.72 0.08
N GLU A 55 -13.85 8.57 -0.87
CA GLU A 55 -13.48 8.42 -2.28
C GLU A 55 -11.95 8.45 -2.47
N ALA A 56 -11.26 9.40 -1.84
CA ALA A 56 -9.81 9.49 -1.88
C ALA A 56 -9.14 8.23 -1.31
N ASN A 57 -9.60 7.76 -0.15
CA ASN A 57 -9.08 6.54 0.47
C ASN A 57 -9.35 5.29 -0.38
N ALA A 58 -10.50 5.21 -1.04
CA ALA A 58 -10.82 4.11 -1.94
C ALA A 58 -9.90 4.09 -3.16
N ASN A 59 -9.62 5.26 -3.74
CA ASN A 59 -8.68 5.41 -4.85
C ASN A 59 -7.25 5.04 -4.44
N GLU A 60 -6.78 5.52 -3.29
CA GLU A 60 -5.46 5.16 -2.77
C GLU A 60 -5.33 3.65 -2.53
N THR A 61 -6.36 3.03 -1.95
CA THR A 61 -6.40 1.57 -1.75
C THR A 61 -6.36 0.81 -3.07
N ALA A 62 -7.01 1.31 -4.12
CA ALA A 62 -6.97 0.69 -5.45
C ALA A 62 -5.55 0.76 -6.04
N LEU A 63 -4.89 1.92 -5.95
CA LEU A 63 -3.51 2.09 -6.42
C LEU A 63 -2.53 1.19 -5.65
N LEU A 64 -2.69 1.07 -4.33
CA LEU A 64 -1.85 0.18 -3.52
C LEU A 64 -2.01 -1.29 -3.92
N LYS A 65 -3.24 -1.74 -4.20
CA LYS A 65 -3.48 -3.11 -4.69
C LYS A 65 -2.84 -3.36 -6.05
N GLU A 66 -2.84 -2.36 -6.93
CA GLU A 66 -2.18 -2.47 -8.23
C GLU A 66 -0.65 -2.53 -8.09
N ALA A 67 -0.08 -1.69 -7.24
CA ALA A 67 1.36 -1.71 -6.94
C ALA A 67 1.78 -3.06 -6.32
N GLU A 68 1.00 -3.60 -5.38
CA GLU A 68 1.23 -4.91 -4.78
C GLU A 68 1.24 -6.02 -5.82
N ARG A 69 0.24 -6.05 -6.72
CA ARG A 69 0.19 -7.02 -7.83
C ARG A 69 1.41 -6.91 -8.74
N SER A 70 1.84 -5.70 -9.07
CA SER A 70 3.04 -5.49 -9.89
C SER A 70 4.31 -5.97 -9.19
N LEU A 71 4.40 -5.80 -7.86
CA LEU A 71 5.52 -6.28 -7.07
C LEU A 71 5.56 -7.81 -7.03
N PHE A 72 4.43 -8.47 -6.81
CA PHE A 72 4.37 -9.94 -6.87
C PHE A 72 4.80 -10.48 -8.23
N ALA A 73 4.31 -9.89 -9.32
CA ALA A 73 4.69 -10.30 -10.67
C ALA A 73 6.19 -10.09 -10.94
N SER A 74 6.80 -9.04 -10.38
CA SER A 74 8.25 -8.81 -10.52
C SER A 74 9.07 -9.80 -9.69
N GLN A 75 8.63 -10.12 -8.47
CA GLN A 75 9.27 -11.15 -7.62
C GLN A 75 9.22 -12.54 -8.27
N GLU A 76 8.10 -12.91 -8.88
CA GLU A 76 7.97 -14.18 -9.60
C GLU A 76 8.97 -14.25 -10.76
N ARG A 77 9.06 -13.19 -11.57
CA ARG A 77 10.05 -13.11 -12.66
C ARG A 77 11.48 -13.20 -12.16
N LEU A 78 11.80 -12.51 -11.05
CA LEU A 78 13.12 -12.58 -10.44
C LEU A 78 13.44 -13.99 -9.96
N THR A 79 12.48 -14.68 -9.36
CA THR A 79 12.65 -16.06 -8.90
C THR A 79 12.98 -16.99 -10.06
N VAL A 80 12.22 -16.90 -11.16
CA VAL A 80 12.47 -17.68 -12.37
C VAL A 80 13.84 -17.37 -12.97
N ALA A 81 14.21 -16.09 -13.03
CA ALA A 81 15.52 -15.67 -13.54
C ALA A 81 16.68 -16.19 -12.66
N MET A 82 16.52 -16.19 -11.33
CA MET A 82 17.51 -16.71 -10.40
C MET A 82 17.70 -18.22 -10.52
N ILE A 83 16.61 -18.97 -10.70
CA ILE A 83 16.68 -20.42 -10.95
C ILE A 83 17.47 -20.68 -12.25
N GLY A 84 17.11 -19.99 -13.33
CA GLY A 84 17.83 -20.13 -14.60
C GLY A 84 19.32 -19.75 -14.48
N LEU A 85 19.64 -18.71 -13.70
CA LEU A 85 21.03 -18.34 -13.43
C LEU A 85 21.76 -19.45 -12.66
N ALA A 86 21.14 -20.02 -11.63
CA ALA A 86 21.72 -21.11 -10.85
C ALA A 86 22.05 -22.33 -11.73
N ASP A 87 21.15 -22.68 -12.65
CA ASP A 87 21.36 -23.77 -13.62
C ASP A 87 22.56 -23.47 -14.53
N THR A 88 22.64 -22.25 -15.08
CA THR A 88 23.78 -21.86 -15.94
C THR A 88 25.12 -21.87 -15.20
N VAL A 89 25.13 -21.47 -13.92
CA VAL A 89 26.32 -21.52 -13.08
C VAL A 89 26.72 -22.98 -12.81
N ALA A 90 25.76 -23.86 -12.55
CA ALA A 90 26.01 -25.27 -12.36
C ALA A 90 26.63 -25.92 -13.62
N GLU A 91 26.08 -25.62 -14.80
CA GLU A 91 26.64 -26.09 -16.08
C GLU A 91 28.07 -25.58 -16.30
N TYR A 92 28.32 -24.30 -16.02
CA TYR A 92 29.64 -23.70 -16.16
C TYR A 92 30.67 -24.37 -15.24
N ASN A 93 30.32 -24.58 -13.97
CA ASN A 93 31.18 -25.27 -13.01
C ASN A 93 31.50 -26.69 -13.47
N GLN A 94 30.48 -27.43 -13.94
CA GLN A 94 30.69 -28.79 -14.44
C GLN A 94 31.62 -28.82 -15.67
N ARG A 95 31.50 -27.86 -16.58
CA ARG A 95 32.42 -27.73 -17.72
C ARG A 95 33.83 -27.41 -17.25
N MET A 96 33.97 -26.49 -16.31
CA MET A 96 35.27 -26.11 -15.75
C MET A 96 35.97 -27.30 -15.09
N ASP A 97 35.25 -28.11 -14.31
CA ASP A 97 35.79 -29.32 -13.68
C ASP A 97 36.30 -30.33 -14.72
N ARG A 98 35.53 -30.54 -15.81
CA ARG A 98 35.95 -31.42 -16.91
C ARG A 98 37.21 -30.90 -17.59
N THR A 99 37.23 -29.62 -17.95
CA THR A 99 38.40 -29.00 -18.58
C THR A 99 39.63 -29.06 -17.67
N GLN A 100 39.47 -28.85 -16.36
CA GLN A 100 40.57 -29.02 -15.40
C GLN A 100 41.07 -30.47 -15.33
N ALA A 101 40.17 -31.45 -15.34
CA ALA A 101 40.55 -32.86 -15.38
C ALA A 101 41.28 -33.22 -16.69
N GLU A 102 40.83 -32.71 -17.83
CA GLU A 102 41.51 -32.89 -19.12
C GLU A 102 42.90 -32.26 -19.13
N ILE A 103 43.05 -31.03 -18.63
CA ILE A 103 44.35 -30.36 -18.53
C ILE A 103 45.30 -31.16 -17.64
N ARG A 104 44.83 -31.64 -16.48
CA ARG A 104 45.63 -32.51 -15.60
C ARG A 104 46.05 -33.79 -16.32
N GLY A 105 45.12 -34.47 -16.98
CA GLY A 105 45.41 -35.68 -17.76
C GLY A 105 46.46 -35.45 -18.87
N LEU A 106 46.33 -34.34 -19.62
CA LEU A 106 47.29 -33.96 -20.66
C LEU A 106 48.67 -33.63 -20.08
N ARG A 107 48.74 -32.93 -18.93
CA ARG A 107 50.00 -32.64 -18.23
C ARG A 107 50.70 -33.92 -17.81
N ILE A 108 49.97 -34.85 -17.19
CA ILE A 108 50.49 -36.16 -16.77
C ILE A 108 51.01 -36.96 -17.97
N GLU A 109 50.24 -37.05 -19.06
CA GLU A 109 50.67 -37.83 -20.24
C GLU A 109 51.86 -37.16 -20.95
N THR A 110 51.86 -35.83 -21.08
CA THR A 110 53.00 -35.09 -21.66
C THR A 110 54.27 -35.36 -20.86
N ARG A 111 54.19 -35.31 -19.53
CA ARG A 111 55.30 -35.66 -18.64
C ARG A 111 55.76 -37.10 -18.88
N ARG A 112 54.83 -38.07 -18.89
CA ARG A 112 55.16 -39.49 -19.11
C ARG A 112 55.93 -39.70 -20.43
N ILE A 113 55.51 -39.00 -21.49
CA ILE A 113 56.20 -39.04 -22.79
C ILE A 113 57.61 -38.44 -22.67
N LEU A 114 57.74 -37.30 -22.00
CA LEU A 114 59.04 -36.64 -21.81
C LEU A 114 60.00 -37.46 -20.94
N GLU A 115 59.55 -38.06 -19.84
CA GLU A 115 60.37 -38.95 -19.00
C GLU A 115 60.85 -40.18 -19.79
N ARG A 116 59.97 -40.75 -20.62
CA ARG A 116 60.33 -41.86 -21.51
C ARG A 116 61.37 -41.45 -22.55
N TRP A 117 61.34 -40.21 -23.02
CA TRP A 117 62.29 -39.71 -24.02
C TRP A 117 63.63 -39.30 -23.41
N LEU A 118 63.63 -38.71 -22.23
CA LEU A 118 64.82 -38.17 -21.56
C LEU A 118 65.53 -39.22 -20.69
N GLY A 119 64.85 -40.30 -20.30
CA GLY A 119 65.44 -41.40 -19.52
C GLY A 119 65.61 -41.12 -18.02
N GLU A 120 65.22 -39.92 -17.56
CA GLU A 120 65.24 -39.53 -16.15
C GLU A 120 63.83 -39.08 -15.71
N PRO A 121 63.37 -39.49 -14.50
CA PRO A 121 62.08 -39.07 -13.97
C PRO A 121 62.14 -37.61 -13.49
N PHE A 122 61.08 -36.82 -13.73
CA PHE A 122 60.97 -35.50 -13.11
C PHE A 122 60.63 -35.67 -11.62
N THR A 123 61.14 -34.79 -10.75
CA THR A 123 60.98 -34.89 -9.28
C THR A 123 59.84 -34.05 -8.70
N ASP A 124 59.31 -33.09 -9.46
CA ASP A 124 58.30 -32.15 -8.97
C ASP A 124 56.88 -32.69 -9.16
N ASP A 125 55.95 -32.41 -8.26
CA ASP A 125 54.53 -32.79 -8.44
C ASP A 125 53.90 -31.92 -9.54
N PRO A 126 53.29 -32.50 -10.60
CA PRO A 126 52.72 -31.72 -11.69
C PRO A 126 51.46 -30.94 -11.29
N ASP A 127 50.85 -31.27 -10.15
CA ASP A 127 49.64 -30.62 -9.64
C ASP A 127 49.89 -29.72 -8.43
N GLY A 128 51.05 -29.84 -7.77
CA GLY A 128 51.50 -28.89 -6.75
C GLY A 128 50.43 -28.56 -5.70
N GLU A 129 49.69 -29.55 -5.21
CA GLU A 129 48.93 -29.39 -3.98
C GLU A 129 49.96 -29.37 -2.83
N THR A 130 50.40 -28.16 -2.47
CA THR A 130 50.98 -27.93 -1.14
C THR A 130 49.94 -28.39 -0.12
N ILE A 131 50.23 -29.51 0.57
CA ILE A 131 49.52 -29.93 1.79
C ILE A 131 49.73 -28.86 2.87
#